data_AF-A0A7C4Y500-F1
#
_entry.id   AF-A0A7C4Y500-F1
#
_cell.length_a   1.000
_cell.length_b   1.000
_cell.length_c   1.000
_cell.angle_alpha   90.00
_cell.angle_beta   90.00
_cell.angle_gamma   90.00
#
_symmetry.space_group_name_H-M   'P 1'
#
loop_
_entity.id
_entity.type
_entity.pdbx_description
1 polymer ?
#
loop_
_entity_poly.entity_id
_entity_poly.type
_entity_poly.pdbx_seq_one_letter_code
_entity_poly.pdbx_strand_id
1 'polypeptide(L)' 'MDKLIWTKHSEAKMNFYRLSKQRVRRVLNSPKRIEEGIAPNTIAMMQPAGSKKHPYEIWVMIQQNADKRRSKRG' A
#
# COMPACT_ATOMS: atom_id res chain seq x y z
N MET A 1 12.41 9.15 7.99
CA MET A 1 11.11 8.50 7.82
C MET A 1 10.51 9.05 6.53
N ASP A 2 10.37 8.24 5.48
CA ASP A 2 9.77 8.70 4.23
C ASP A 2 8.33 9.19 4.50
N LYS A 3 7.98 10.40 4.03
CA LYS A 3 6.68 11.02 4.32
C LYS A 3 5.60 10.41 3.41
N LEU A 4 4.64 9.68 3.98
CA LEU A 4 3.47 9.20 3.27
C LEU A 4 2.51 10.36 2.97
N ILE A 5 2.16 10.54 1.70
CA ILE A 5 1.20 11.54 1.22
C ILE A 5 -0.09 10.82 0.82
N TRP A 6 -1.20 11.15 1.48
CA TRP A 6 -2.53 10.65 1.12
C TRP A 6 -3.14 11.59 0.07
N THR A 7 -3.49 11.06 -1.10
CA THR A 7 -4.24 11.80 -2.11
C THR A 7 -5.73 11.81 -1.78
N LYS A 8 -6.48 12.82 -2.24
CA LYS A 8 -7.96 12.83 -2.11
C LYS A 8 -8.60 11.55 -2.67
N HIS A 9 -8.03 11.01 -3.76
CA HIS A 9 -8.46 9.73 -4.33
C HIS A 9 -8.27 8.55 -3.37
N SER A 10 -7.11 8.48 -2.70
CA SER A 10 -6.85 7.44 -1.70
C SER A 10 -7.79 7.55 -0.50
N GLU A 11 -8.11 8.78 -0.06
CA GLU A 11 -9.05 9.01 1.03
C GLU A 11 -10.48 8.61 0.65
N ALA A 12 -10.92 8.94 -0.56
CA ALA A 12 -12.22 8.51 -1.09
C ALA A 12 -12.33 6.98 -1.17
N LYS A 13 -11.30 6.28 -1.67
CA LYS A 13 -11.27 4.81 -1.71
C LYS A 13 -11.27 4.19 -0.32
N MET A 14 -10.52 4.75 0.62
CA MET A 14 -10.54 4.29 2.01
C MET A 14 -11.95 4.37 2.59
N ASN A 15 -12.69 5.46 2.36
CA ASN A 15 -14.07 5.58 2.80
C ASN A 15 -14.99 4.56 2.11
N PHE A 16 -14.86 4.40 0.79
CA PHE A 16 -15.66 3.45 0.01
C PHE A 16 -15.51 2.00 0.53
N TYR A 17 -14.28 1.57 0.80
CA TYR A 17 -13.99 0.24 1.34
C TYR A 17 -14.03 0.16 2.88
N ARG A 18 -14.41 1.25 3.56
CA ARG A 18 -14.46 1.35 5.03
C ARG A 18 -13.11 0.97 5.70
N LEU A 19 -12.01 1.38 5.10
CA LEU A 19 -10.65 1.17 5.58
C LEU A 19 -10.15 2.38 6.36
N SER A 20 -9.67 2.15 7.58
CA SER A 20 -9.01 3.22 8.35
C SER A 20 -7.57 3.47 7.86
N LYS A 21 -7.08 4.69 8.05
CA LYS A 21 -5.66 5.04 7.78
C LYS A 21 -4.70 4.09 8.50
N GLN A 22 -5.02 3.66 9.72
CA GLN A 22 -4.22 2.69 10.48
C GLN A 22 -4.20 1.31 9.81
N ARG A 23 -5.33 0.84 9.28
CA ARG A 23 -5.39 -0.44 8.56
C ARG A 23 -4.48 -0.41 7.33
N VAL A 24 -4.50 0.67 6.56
CA VAL A 24 -3.63 0.83 5.39
C VAL A 24 -2.15 0.89 5.81
N ARG A 25 -1.81 1.63 6.89
CA ARG A 25 -0.44 1.66 7.44
C ARG A 25 0.09 0.28 7.84
N ARG A 26 -0.76 -0.63 8.34
CA ARG A 26 -0.33 -2.01 8.65
C ARG A 26 0.12 -2.76 7.40
N VAL A 27 -0.62 -2.63 6.30
CA VAL A 27 -0.23 -3.24 5.02
C VAL A 27 1.10 -2.70 4.52
N LEU A 28 1.33 -1.39 4.68
CA LEU A 28 2.60 -0.75 4.29
C LEU A 28 3.79 -1.19 5.16
N ASN A 29 3.58 -1.38 6.47
CA ASN A 29 4.66 -1.72 7.41
C ASN A 29 4.98 -3.22 7.44
N SER A 30 3.98 -4.07 7.26
CA SER A 30 4.12 -5.53 7.37
C SER A 30 3.30 -6.24 6.29
N PRO A 31 3.64 -6.07 5.01
CA PRO A 31 2.98 -6.77 3.92
C PRO A 31 3.27 -8.27 4.01
N LYS A 32 2.27 -9.09 3.66
CA LYS A 32 2.48 -10.54 3.47
C LYS A 32 3.01 -10.86 2.08
N ARG A 33 2.64 -10.05 1.09
CA ARG A 33 3.07 -10.17 -0.31
C ARG A 33 3.35 -8.78 -0.88
N ILE A 34 4.40 -8.66 -1.69
CA ILE A 34 4.77 -7.44 -2.42
C ILE A 34 4.90 -7.84 -3.88
N GLU A 35 4.25 -7.09 -4.76
CA GLU A 35 4.20 -7.31 -6.19
C GLU A 35 4.47 -6.01 -6.96
N GLU A 36 4.79 -6.14 -8.24
CA GLU A 36 4.83 -5.00 -9.16
C GLU A 36 3.42 -4.41 -9.27
N GLY A 37 3.32 -3.08 -9.18
CA GLY A 37 2.04 -2.41 -9.32
C GLY A 37 1.62 -2.30 -10.79
N ILE A 38 0.31 -2.31 -11.02
CA ILE A 38 -0.26 -2.19 -12.38
C ILE A 38 0.05 -0.84 -13.04
N ALA A 39 0.31 0.20 -12.24
CA ALA A 39 0.69 1.52 -12.73
C ALA A 39 2.21 1.69 -12.73
N PRO A 40 2.79 2.45 -13.69
CA PRO A 40 4.23 2.67 -13.75
C PRO A 40 4.82 3.24 -12.44
N ASN A 41 5.97 2.71 -12.04
CA ASN A 41 6.70 3.10 -10.82
C ASN A 41 5.90 2.91 -9.52
N THR A 42 4.95 1.97 -9.50
CA THR A 42 4.21 1.61 -8.30
C THR A 42 4.55 0.19 -7.85
N ILE A 43 4.40 -0.04 -6.54
CA ILE A 43 4.41 -1.38 -5.96
C ILE A 43 3.07 -1.64 -5.30
N ALA A 44 2.60 -2.88 -5.43
CA ALA A 44 1.41 -3.37 -4.76
C ALA A 44 1.82 -4.19 -3.53
N MET A 45 1.20 -3.90 -2.39
CA MET A 45 1.45 -4.54 -1.11
C MET A 45 0.14 -5.13 -0.61
N MET A 46 0.18 -6.38 -0.17
CA MET A 46 -1.01 -7.11 0.25
C MET A 46 -0.85 -7.63 1.68
N GLN A 47 -1.94 -7.57 2.45
CA GLN A 47 -2.05 -8.29 3.71
C GLN A 47 -3.41 -9.01 3.82
N PRO A 48 -3.45 -10.27 4.31
CA PRO A 48 -4.70 -10.94 4.61
C PRO A 48 -5.43 -10.24 5.76
N ALA A 49 -6.75 -10.21 5.68
CA ALA A 49 -7.65 -9.62 6.66
C ALA A 49 -8.94 -10.44 6.76
N GLY A 50 -9.85 -9.97 7.62
CA GLY A 50 -11.09 -10.67 7.91
C GLY A 50 -10.91 -11.78 8.95
N SER A 51 -11.90 -12.67 9.00
CA SER A 51 -11.93 -13.80 9.92
C SER A 51 -11.67 -15.10 9.17
N LYS A 52 -11.44 -16.21 9.89
CA LYS A 52 -11.32 -17.54 9.26
C LYS A 52 -12.54 -17.91 8.42
N LYS A 53 -13.74 -17.45 8.79
CA LYS A 53 -14.99 -17.71 8.07
C LYS A 53 -15.19 -16.80 6.85
N HIS A 54 -14.66 -15.58 6.91
CA HIS A 54 -14.76 -14.59 5.83
C HIS A 54 -13.41 -13.90 5.61
N PRO A 55 -12.45 -14.62 5.01
CA PRO A 55 -11.15 -14.06 4.71
C PRO A 55 -11.26 -13.13 3.50
N TYR A 56 -10.47 -12.07 3.51
CA TYR A 56 -10.28 -11.22 2.33
C TYR A 56 -8.88 -10.61 2.33
N GLU A 57 -8.47 -10.08 1.19
CA GLU A 57 -7.17 -9.44 1.03
C GLU A 57 -7.34 -7.92 1.01
N ILE A 58 -6.40 -7.21 1.63
CA ILE A 58 -6.30 -5.75 1.49
C ILE A 58 -5.06 -5.48 0.65
N TRP A 59 -5.28 -4.86 -0.50
CA TRP A 59 -4.25 -4.43 -1.41
C TRP A 59 -4.07 -2.93 -1.35
N VAL A 60 -2.82 -2.49 -1.26
CA VAL A 60 -2.42 -1.09 -1.22
C VAL A 60 -1.34 -0.88 -2.25
N MET A 61 -1.52 0.10 -3.13
CA MET A 61 -0.53 0.45 -4.14
C MET A 61 0.08 1.80 -3.77
N ILE A 62 1.42 1.87 -3.77
CA ILE A 62 2.16 3.10 -3.53
C ILE A 62 3.11 3.38 -4.67
N GLN A 63 3.28 4.67 -4.98
CA GLN A 63 4.32 5.10 -5.90
C GLN A 63 5.64 5.17 -5.16
N GLN A 64 6.69 4.58 -5.73
CA GLN A 64 8.03 4.76 -5.22
C GLN A 64 8.49 6.17 -5.62
N ASN A 65 8.75 7.04 -4.64
CA ASN A 65 9.36 8.34 -4.93
C ASN A 65 10.69 8.12 -5.68
N ALA A 66 10.92 8.95 -6.69
CA ALA A 66 12.02 8.83 -7.65
C ALA A 66 13.43 8.86 -7.01
N ASP A 67 13.58 9.18 -5.73
CA ASP A 67 14.88 9.31 -5.06
C ASP A 67 15.63 7.99 -4.82
N LYS A 68 14.96 6.83 -4.85
CA LYS A 68 15.66 5.54 -4.60
C LYS A 68 16.33 4.93 -5.84
N ARG A 69 16.22 5.54 -7.03
CA ARG A 69 17.03 5.14 -8.19
C ARG A 69 18.50 5.60 -8.09
N ARG A 70 18.89 6.39 -7.08
CA ARG A 70 20.24 6.94 -6.95
C ARG A 70 21.19 6.24 -5.94
N SER A 71 20.81 5.12 -5.30
CA SER A 71 21.71 4.44 -4.33
C SER A 71 22.08 2.98 -4.66
N LYS A 72 21.89 2.52 -5.89
CA LYS A 72 22.43 1.22 -6.36
C LYS A 72 23.48 1.33 -7.48
N ARG A 73 24.21 2.45 -7.52
CA ARG A 73 25.50 2.59 -8.22
C ARG A 73 26.42 3.39 -7.32
N GLY A 74 27.22 2.67 -6.55
CA GLY A 74 28.30 3.14 -5.71
C GLY A 74 29.15 1.92 -5.39
#